data_AF-A0A1F6Q3F4-F1
#
_entry.id   AF-A0A1F6Q3F4-F1
#
_cell.length_a   1.000
_cell.length_b   1.000
_cell.length_c   1.000
_cell.angle_alpha   90.00
_cell.angle_beta   90.00
_cell.angle_gamma   90.00
#
_symmetry.space_group_name_H-M   'P 1'
#
loop_
_entity.id
_entity.type
_entity.pdbx_description
1 polymer ?
#
loop_
_entity_poly.entity_id
_entity_poly.type
_entity_poly.pdbx_seq_one_letter_code
_entity_poly.pdbx_strand_id
1 'polypeptide(L)'
;MLNLNQNNSLGFGYKSPLKDIVDICAYTGKKLSRRERTVEHIKPHSRGGSNSLKNYLITAGPINMKRGNMRFDKWLKNMPEVVENIQKYLDKSRGLKINEKNYVEEVKVTLNREARGVVVFHGNKATRLDARG
;
A
#
# COMPACT_ATOMS: atom_id res chain seq x y z
N MET A 1 -11.29 8.20 26.30
CA MET A 1 -11.55 7.56 25.00
C MET A 1 -11.68 8.66 23.96
N LEU A 2 -10.73 8.78 23.04
CA LEU A 2 -10.78 9.84 22.01
C LEU A 2 -11.40 9.29 20.73
N ASN A 3 -12.64 9.71 20.48
CA ASN A 3 -13.31 9.55 19.19
C ASN A 3 -12.65 10.50 18.18
N LEU A 4 -12.01 9.96 17.14
CA LEU A 4 -11.50 10.74 16.03
C LEU A 4 -12.41 10.55 14.81
N ASN A 5 -13.42 11.42 14.72
CA ASN A 5 -14.12 11.70 13.47
C ASN A 5 -13.11 12.26 12.46
N GLN A 6 -12.75 11.49 11.43
CA GLN A 6 -11.81 11.92 10.40
C GLN A 6 -12.55 12.37 9.14
N ASN A 7 -13.11 13.58 9.20
CA ASN A 7 -13.17 14.48 8.05
C ASN A 7 -12.27 15.67 8.39
N ASN A 8 -11.06 15.73 7.81
CA ASN A 8 -10.34 17.00 7.65
C ASN A 8 -9.13 16.85 6.71
N SER A 9 -9.36 17.28 5.47
CA SER A 9 -8.32 17.89 4.64
C SER A 9 -7.96 19.26 5.22
N LEU A 10 -6.69 19.45 5.60
CA LEU A 10 -5.92 20.71 5.59
C LEU A 10 -4.54 20.47 6.24
N GLY A 11 -3.49 20.59 5.43
CA GLY A 11 -2.09 20.28 5.76
C GLY A 11 -1.51 19.29 4.76
N PHE A 12 -0.43 19.65 4.06
CA PHE A 12 0.21 18.83 3.03
C PHE A 12 0.57 17.44 3.62
N GLY A 13 -0.16 16.39 3.22
CA GLY A 13 0.06 15.01 3.65
C GLY A 13 -1.16 14.34 4.30
N TYR A 14 -1.51 13.15 3.83
CA TYR A 14 -2.59 12.35 4.42
C TYR A 14 -2.18 11.85 5.81
N LYS A 15 -2.92 12.24 6.85
CA LYS A 15 -2.79 11.67 8.19
C LYS A 15 -3.40 10.28 8.18
N SER A 16 -2.56 9.27 8.35
CA SER A 16 -2.99 7.89 8.50
C SER A 16 -2.29 7.30 9.72
N PRO A 17 -3.02 6.61 10.63
CA PRO A 17 -2.41 5.90 11.76
C PRO A 17 -1.36 4.89 11.28
N LEU A 18 -1.45 4.45 10.03
CA LEU A 18 -0.49 3.56 9.39
C LEU A 18 0.94 4.12 9.40
N LYS A 19 1.15 5.44 9.31
CA LYS A 19 2.49 6.06 9.34
C LYS A 19 3.18 5.91 10.70
N ASP A 20 2.40 5.82 11.77
CA ASP A 20 2.94 5.68 13.13
C ASP A 20 3.21 4.20 13.47
N ILE A 21 2.47 3.27 12.86
CA ILE A 21 2.52 1.83 13.16
C ILE A 21 3.50 1.08 12.25
N VAL A 22 3.48 1.34 10.94
CA VAL A 22 4.25 0.58 9.97
C VAL A 22 5.51 1.34 9.56
N ASP A 23 6.66 0.72 9.77
CA ASP A 23 7.97 1.33 9.56
C ASP A 23 8.75 0.78 8.37
N ILE A 24 8.10 0.04 7.46
CA ILE A 24 8.76 -0.57 6.31
C ILE A 24 8.14 -0.07 5.01
N CYS A 25 8.99 0.21 4.03
CA CYS A 25 8.58 0.57 2.68
C CYS A 25 8.01 -0.66 1.94
N ALA A 26 6.76 -0.59 1.50
CA ALA A 26 6.10 -1.67 0.77
C ALA A 26 6.80 -2.03 -0.55
N TYR A 27 7.46 -1.07 -1.21
CA TYR A 27 8.09 -1.32 -2.52
C TYR A 27 9.56 -1.71 -2.45
N THR A 28 10.27 -1.36 -1.37
CA THR A 28 11.72 -1.65 -1.25
C THR A 28 12.07 -2.59 -0.11
N GLY A 29 11.13 -2.88 0.80
CA GLY A 29 11.38 -3.69 2.00
C GLY A 29 12.26 -3.02 3.07
N LYS A 30 12.79 -1.82 2.80
CA LYS A 30 13.66 -1.09 3.72
C LYS A 30 12.86 -0.51 4.90
N LYS A 31 13.45 -0.55 6.09
CA LYS A 31 12.95 0.18 7.26
C LYS A 31 13.08 1.69 7.03
N LEU A 32 12.11 2.46 7.51
CA LEU A 32 11.94 3.89 7.34
C LEU A 32 11.82 4.56 8.71
N SER A 33 12.55 5.66 8.88
CA SER A 33 12.27 6.61 9.95
C SER A 33 10.89 7.25 9.74
N ARG A 34 10.32 7.82 10.79
CA ARG A 34 8.99 8.45 10.72
C ARG A 34 8.91 9.58 9.68
N ARG A 35 10.01 10.30 9.44
CA ARG A 35 10.08 11.41 8.46
C ARG A 35 10.10 10.93 7.01
N GLU A 36 10.63 9.74 6.74
CA GLU A 36 10.72 9.18 5.40
C GLU A 36 9.40 8.54 4.93
N ARG A 37 8.54 8.16 5.88
CA ARG A 37 7.26 7.51 5.61
C ARG A 37 6.32 8.46 4.88
N THR A 38 5.71 7.96 3.82
CA THR A 38 4.61 8.59 3.09
C THR A 38 3.49 7.59 2.89
N VAL A 39 2.28 8.10 2.64
CA VAL A 39 1.12 7.29 2.28
C VAL A 39 1.10 7.16 0.77
N GLU A 40 1.12 5.92 0.30
CA GLU A 40 1.02 5.54 -1.10
C GLU A 40 -0.39 5.06 -1.41
N HIS A 41 -1.01 5.58 -2.46
CA HIS A 41 -2.34 5.14 -2.89
C HIS A 41 -2.24 4.01 -3.91
N ILE A 42 -2.63 2.78 -3.55
CA ILE A 42 -2.58 1.62 -4.46
C ILE A 42 -3.30 1.94 -5.77
N LYS A 43 -4.56 2.40 -5.71
CA LYS A 43 -5.22 3.11 -6.80
C LYS A 43 -4.96 4.61 -6.63
N PRO A 44 -4.26 5.29 -7.56
CA PRO A 44 -3.97 6.72 -7.42
C PRO A 44 -5.25 7.56 -7.29
N HIS A 45 -5.21 8.62 -6.46
CA HIS A 45 -6.34 9.52 -6.25
C HIS A 45 -6.85 10.14 -7.55
N SER A 46 -5.94 10.57 -8.43
CA SER A 46 -6.25 11.12 -9.77
C SER A 46 -6.99 10.14 -10.70
N ARG A 47 -7.11 8.86 -10.31
CA ARG A 47 -7.90 7.85 -11.02
C ARG A 47 -9.10 7.36 -10.22
N GLY A 48 -9.55 8.13 -9.22
CA GLY A 48 -10.67 7.77 -8.35
C GLY A 48 -10.31 6.71 -7.31
N GLY A 49 -9.08 6.73 -6.80
CA GLY A 49 -8.68 5.97 -5.63
C GLY A 49 -9.16 6.62 -4.34
N SER A 50 -9.70 5.83 -3.42
CA SER A 50 -10.22 6.35 -2.15
C SER A 50 -9.11 6.78 -1.21
N ASN A 51 -9.39 7.80 -0.39
CA ASN A 51 -8.52 8.25 0.70
C ASN A 51 -8.78 7.42 1.97
N SER A 52 -8.43 6.13 1.93
CA SER A 52 -8.78 5.16 2.98
C SER A 52 -7.69 4.13 3.20
N LEU A 53 -7.60 3.57 4.42
CA LEU A 53 -6.61 2.54 4.80
C LEU A 53 -6.53 1.36 3.82
N LYS A 54 -7.67 0.86 3.31
CA LYS A 54 -7.72 -0.24 2.33
C LYS A 54 -7.05 0.07 0.98
N ASN A 55 -6.73 1.34 0.73
CA ASN A 55 -6.07 1.82 -0.49
C ASN A 55 -4.67 2.37 -0.20
N TYR A 56 -4.15 2.21 1.02
CA TYR A 56 -2.88 2.78 1.45
C TYR A 56 -1.80 1.73 1.63
N LEU A 57 -0.57 2.11 1.30
CA LEU A 57 0.67 1.46 1.72
C LEU A 57 1.60 2.51 2.33
N ILE A 58 2.61 2.06 3.08
CA ILE A 58 3.71 2.94 3.51
C ILE A 58 4.88 2.79 2.54
N THR A 59 5.36 3.92 2.01
CA THR A 59 6.52 3.97 1.12
C THR A 59 7.41 5.16 1.47
N ALA A 60 8.67 5.11 1.04
CA ALA A 60 9.57 6.26 1.13
C ALA A 60 9.15 7.34 0.11
N GLY A 61 9.25 8.62 0.49
CA GLY A 61 8.87 9.76 -0.36
C GLY A 61 9.41 9.72 -1.80
N PRO A 62 10.72 9.48 -2.02
CA PRO A 62 11.27 9.39 -3.38
C PRO A 62 10.69 8.25 -4.21
N ILE A 63 10.36 7.12 -3.59
CA ILE A 63 9.78 5.96 -4.29
C ILE A 63 8.30 6.21 -4.62
N ASN A 64 7.55 6.80 -3.69
CA ASN A 64 6.17 7.25 -3.92
C ASN A 64 6.11 8.24 -5.08
N MET A 65 6.99 9.24 -5.07
CA MET A 65 7.10 10.22 -6.15
C MET A 65 7.49 9.57 -7.48
N LYS A 66 8.43 8.60 -7.49
CA LYS A 66 8.82 7.85 -8.69
C LYS A 66 7.63 7.10 -9.30
N ARG A 67 6.77 6.51 -8.48
CA ARG A 67 5.53 5.88 -8.96
C ARG A 67 4.56 6.95 -9.45
N GLY A 68 4.42 8.04 -8.71
CA GLY A 68 3.55 9.16 -9.02
C GLY A 68 2.12 8.70 -9.26
N ASN A 69 1.55 9.08 -10.41
CA ASN A 69 0.23 8.63 -10.80
C ASN A 69 0.26 7.33 -11.62
N MET A 70 1.32 6.54 -11.68
CA MET A 70 1.33 5.31 -12.50
C MET A 70 0.30 4.30 -12.01
N ARG A 71 -0.37 3.58 -12.93
CA ARG A 71 -1.28 2.49 -12.54
C ARG A 71 -0.50 1.38 -11.84
N PHE A 72 -1.11 0.72 -10.86
CA PHE A 72 -0.43 -0.31 -10.07
C PHE A 72 0.05 -1.49 -10.92
N ASP A 73 -0.80 -2.03 -11.79
CA ASP A 73 -0.42 -3.09 -12.75
C ASP A 73 0.80 -2.72 -13.62
N LYS A 74 0.89 -1.46 -14.06
CA LYS A 74 2.04 -0.96 -14.83
C LYS A 74 3.29 -0.83 -13.96
N TRP A 75 3.14 -0.36 -12.72
CA TRP A 75 4.24 -0.31 -11.76
C TRP A 75 4.81 -1.70 -11.47
N LEU A 76 3.96 -2.70 -11.26
CA LEU A 76 4.39 -4.09 -11.04
C LEU A 76 5.17 -4.67 -12.22
N LYS A 77 4.80 -4.32 -13.46
CA LYS A 77 5.52 -4.75 -14.67
C LYS A 77 6.89 -4.06 -14.80
N ASN A 78 6.98 -2.78 -14.45
CA ASN A 78 8.22 -1.99 -14.56
C ASN A 78 9.22 -2.28 -13.44
N MET A 79 8.73 -2.69 -12.26
CA MET A 79 9.54 -2.89 -11.06
C MET A 79 9.20 -4.27 -10.45
N PRO A 80 9.54 -5.38 -11.12
CA PRO A 80 9.12 -6.72 -10.71
C PRO A 80 9.46 -7.05 -9.24
N GLU A 81 10.61 -6.63 -8.75
CA GLU A 81 11.09 -6.85 -7.37
C GLU A 81 10.13 -6.32 -6.30
N VAL A 82 9.26 -5.36 -6.62
CA VAL A 82 8.30 -4.81 -5.65
C VAL A 82 7.27 -5.85 -5.22
N VAL A 83 7.02 -6.89 -6.02
CA VAL A 83 6.04 -7.94 -5.68
C VAL A 83 6.46 -8.67 -4.41
N GLU A 84 7.72 -9.08 -4.32
CA GLU A 84 8.25 -9.77 -3.14
C GLU A 84 8.30 -8.84 -1.93
N ASN A 85 8.66 -7.57 -2.14
CA ASN A 85 8.70 -6.57 -1.07
C ASN A 85 7.30 -6.27 -0.50
N ILE A 86 6.27 -6.22 -1.36
CA ILE A 86 4.88 -6.06 -0.94
C ILE A 86 4.45 -7.28 -0.13
N GLN A 87 4.82 -8.50 -0.53
CA GLN A 87 4.50 -9.69 0.26
C GLN A 87 5.15 -9.62 1.65
N LYS A 88 6.45 -9.31 1.74
CA LYS A 88 7.15 -9.12 3.03
C LYS A 88 6.50 -8.04 3.88
N TYR A 89 6.04 -6.95 3.27
CA TYR A 89 5.31 -5.88 3.94
C TYR A 89 3.98 -6.37 4.52
N LEU A 90 3.20 -7.15 3.76
CA LEU A 90 1.94 -7.75 4.21
C LEU A 90 2.18 -8.75 5.34
N ASP A 91 3.22 -9.58 5.24
CA ASP A 91 3.57 -10.56 6.26
C ASP A 91 3.92 -9.88 7.59
N LYS A 92 4.71 -8.81 7.55
CA LYS A 92 5.06 -8.02 8.76
C LYS A 92 3.89 -7.25 9.35
N SER A 93 2.91 -6.91 8.52
CA SER A 93 1.69 -6.21 8.95
C SER A 93 0.56 -7.18 9.34
N ARG A 94 0.81 -8.50 9.32
CA ARG A 94 -0.22 -9.51 9.60
C ARG A 94 -0.78 -9.34 11.02
N GLY A 95 -2.10 -9.45 11.13
CA GLY A 95 -2.79 -9.28 12.41
C GLY A 95 -3.00 -7.83 12.83
N LEU A 96 -2.44 -6.86 12.09
CA LEU A 96 -2.69 -5.44 12.36
C LEU A 96 -4.18 -5.11 12.18
N LYS A 97 -4.81 -4.72 13.28
CA LYS A 97 -6.18 -4.21 13.31
C LYS A 97 -6.16 -2.69 13.47
N ILE A 98 -6.86 -1.98 12.59
CA ILE A 98 -7.07 -0.54 12.69
C ILE A 98 -8.58 -0.31 12.62
N ASN A 99 -9.14 0.30 13.67
CA ASN A 99 -10.58 0.44 13.85
C ASN A 99 -11.31 -0.90 13.67
N GLU A 100 -10.81 -1.93 14.36
CA GLU A 100 -11.33 -3.31 14.36
C GLU A 100 -11.23 -4.07 13.01
N LYS A 101 -10.86 -3.39 11.93
CA LYS A 101 -10.67 -3.98 10.61
C LYS A 101 -9.27 -4.55 10.44
N ASN A 102 -9.19 -5.74 9.83
CA ASN A 102 -7.91 -6.35 9.47
C ASN A 102 -7.31 -5.61 8.27
N TYR A 103 -6.24 -4.85 8.53
CA TYR A 103 -5.62 -3.99 7.52
C TYR A 103 -5.11 -4.79 6.31
N VAL A 104 -4.46 -5.93 6.54
CA VAL A 104 -3.85 -6.74 5.47
C VAL A 104 -4.91 -7.31 4.54
N GLU A 105 -6.02 -7.82 5.09
CA GLU A 105 -7.08 -8.39 4.25
C GLU A 105 -7.79 -7.32 3.42
N GLU A 106 -8.06 -6.14 3.98
CA GLU A 106 -8.63 -5.00 3.26
C GLU A 106 -7.72 -4.50 2.13
N VAL A 107 -6.41 -4.37 2.41
CA VAL A 107 -5.43 -3.91 1.42
C VAL A 107 -5.22 -4.94 0.31
N LYS A 108 -5.17 -6.23 0.63
CA LYS A 108 -5.02 -7.31 -0.36
C LYS A 108 -6.13 -7.28 -1.40
N VAL A 109 -7.37 -7.01 -1.00
CA VAL A 109 -8.50 -6.85 -1.94
C VAL A 109 -8.20 -5.75 -2.97
N THR A 110 -7.71 -4.60 -2.52
CA THR A 110 -7.35 -3.50 -3.42
C THR A 110 -6.11 -3.81 -4.26
N LEU A 111 -5.07 -4.42 -3.67
CA LEU A 111 -3.86 -4.84 -4.41
C LEU A 111 -4.21 -5.77 -5.56
N ASN A 112 -5.00 -6.81 -5.30
CA ASN A 112 -5.39 -7.80 -6.30
C ASN A 112 -6.27 -7.18 -7.41
N ARG A 113 -7.21 -6.31 -7.03
CA ARG A 113 -8.03 -5.57 -8.01
C ARG A 113 -7.18 -4.69 -8.92
N GLU A 114 -6.27 -3.90 -8.35
CA GLU A 114 -5.45 -2.96 -9.14
C GLU A 114 -4.26 -3.62 -9.83
N ALA A 115 -3.85 -4.81 -9.40
CA ALA A 115 -2.85 -5.63 -10.08
C ALA A 115 -3.38 -6.21 -11.40
N ARG A 116 -4.71 -6.24 -11.61
CA ARG A 116 -5.37 -6.63 -12.86
C ARG A 116 -4.82 -7.93 -13.46
N GLY A 117 -4.64 -8.94 -12.62
CA GLY A 117 -4.14 -10.25 -13.04
C GLY A 117 -2.65 -10.28 -13.42
N VAL A 118 -1.86 -9.24 -13.14
CA VAL A 118 -0.38 -9.35 -13.24
C VAL A 118 0.17 -10.20 -12.09
N VAL A 119 -0.43 -10.04 -10.91
CA VAL A 119 -0.06 -10.73 -9.68
C VAL A 119 -1.32 -10.97 -8.84
N VAL A 120 -1.33 -12.07 -8.10
CA VAL A 120 -2.28 -12.34 -7.02
C VAL A 120 -1.53 -12.50 -5.71
N PHE A 121 -1.91 -11.72 -4.69
CA PHE A 121 -1.45 -11.82 -3.32
C PHE A 121 -2.45 -12.67 -2.51
N HIS A 122 -2.03 -13.84 -2.04
CA HIS A 122 -2.85 -14.80 -1.28
C HIS A 122 -2.11 -15.31 -0.04
N GLY A 123 -2.78 -15.33 1.12
CA GLY A 123 -2.16 -15.74 2.39
C GLY A 123 -0.78 -15.11 2.64
N ASN A 124 0.26 -15.96 2.64
CA ASN A 124 1.67 -15.59 2.88
C ASN A 124 2.50 -15.63 1.59
N LYS A 125 1.86 -15.64 0.41
CA LYS A 125 2.52 -15.83 -0.89
C LYS A 125 1.96 -14.87 -1.93
N ALA A 126 2.81 -14.47 -2.87
CA ALA A 126 2.41 -13.76 -4.08
C ALA A 126 2.72 -14.64 -5.29
N THR A 127 1.77 -14.75 -6.22
CA THR A 127 1.94 -15.49 -7.48
C THR A 127 1.86 -14.51 -8.64
N ARG A 128 2.92 -14.41 -9.42
CA ARG A 128 2.86 -13.72 -10.71
C ARG A 128 2.14 -14.61 -11.71
N LEU A 129 1.25 -14.02 -12.49
CA LEU A 129 0.61 -14.70 -13.60
C LEU A 129 1.41 -14.32 -14.84
N ASP A 130 2.13 -15.29 -15.40
CA ASP A 130 2.74 -15.13 -16.71
C ASP A 130 1.64 -15.02 -17.77
N ALA A 131 1.80 -14.08 -18.70
CA ALA A 131 0.96 -14.01 -19.88
C ALA A 131 1.30 -15.19 -20.79
N ARG A 132 0.78 -16.38 -20.46
CA ARG A 132 0.65 -17.48 -21.40
C ARG A 132 -0.83 -17.67 -21.70
N GLY A 133 -1.19 -17.12 -22.85
CA GLY A 133 -2.45 -17.23 -23.57
C GLY A 133 -2.19 -16.62 -24.93
#